data_AF-A0A965ENC5-F1
#
_entry.id   AF-A0A965ENC5-F1
#
_cell.length_a   1.000
_cell.length_b   1.000
_cell.length_c   1.000
_cell.angle_alpha   90.00
_cell.angle_beta   90.00
_cell.angle_gamma   90.00
#
_symmetry.space_group_name_H-M   'P 1'
#
loop_
_entity.id
_entity.type
_entity.pdbx_description
1 polymer ?
#
loop_
_entity_poly.entity_id
_entity_poly.type
_entity_poly.pdbx_seq_one_letter_code
_entity_poly.pdbx_strand_id
1 'polypeptide(L)'
;ADASSAVTIASNAHIVGRTNVDITSTAKHNVAQLARSVGGGLVAIADADVTANLNHTATITVAESAKAFAKDTLTVASASEGRINSRAITLAGGLGADVDTNAAVTVGKADNRSRTGMDIAGDLQGTMVNLSSMGTLAGVAYARANSGGLYAGADANATLDIYDQVDVTLASTARIAGEVVSITAAHDTMAMQSIARAYCGGLFAEPDSLGRTTYDSINTVDAKAGAIVSAADLAVSSTQGISLFDRDPQNDADGIDVGGNPVVQGSLNARRSINWDADVTFLGKPTPELLIAADGTVVTAEGVTVNNGQAAGASLPAGPITVDAITNTTNGKAAFTVGPAPSHDGETAAKGTLSGTAGTFSSGTVLPSVTLTNLSDSDLVLGDISLTNATAVPAVTLTAEDVTLEFDVGSLTPAGEMQVNVINKGSGNVVVDGLIKNPVGSITIENT
;
A
#
# COMPACT_ATOMS: atom_id res chain seq x y z
N ALA A 1 8.39 -8.43 21.84
CA ALA A 1 7.38 -7.38 21.95
C ALA A 1 6.36 -7.64 20.87
N ASP A 2 5.09 -7.67 21.24
CA ASP A 2 4.00 -7.87 20.30
C ASP A 2 3.17 -6.58 20.27
N ALA A 3 2.84 -6.06 19.09
CA ALA A 3 1.75 -5.09 19.00
C ALA A 3 0.85 -5.40 17.81
N SER A 4 -0.44 -5.33 18.10
CA SER A 4 -1.50 -5.65 17.17
C SER A 4 -2.45 -4.46 17.09
N SER A 5 -2.77 -4.05 15.88
CA SER A 5 -3.81 -3.08 15.55
C SER A 5 -4.70 -3.70 14.50
N ALA A 6 -6.00 -3.69 14.74
CA ALA A 6 -6.97 -4.27 13.83
C ALA A 6 -8.21 -3.37 13.77
N VAL A 7 -8.67 -3.10 12.55
CA VAL A 7 -9.95 -2.44 12.29
C VAL A 7 -10.81 -3.38 11.47
N THR A 8 -12.07 -3.53 11.87
CA THR A 8 -13.05 -4.33 11.12
C THR A 8 -14.29 -3.50 10.86
N ILE A 9 -14.64 -3.34 9.59
CA ILE A 9 -15.95 -2.88 9.15
C ILE A 9 -16.79 -4.13 8.92
N ALA A 10 -17.68 -4.41 9.87
CA ALA A 10 -18.51 -5.61 9.86
C ALA A 10 -19.53 -5.59 8.71
N SER A 11 -20.04 -6.78 8.35
CA SER A 11 -21.08 -6.91 7.33
C SER A 11 -22.29 -6.05 7.66
N ASN A 12 -22.88 -5.44 6.62
CA ASN A 12 -24.00 -4.50 6.72
C ASN A 12 -23.71 -3.19 7.47
N ALA A 13 -22.46 -2.95 7.90
CA ALA A 13 -22.09 -1.63 8.38
C ALA A 13 -22.14 -0.64 7.21
N HIS A 14 -22.59 0.59 7.50
CA HIS A 14 -22.71 1.65 6.51
C HIS A 14 -22.04 2.91 7.04
N ILE A 15 -20.93 3.29 6.42
CA ILE A 15 -20.16 4.50 6.74
C ILE A 15 -20.37 5.50 5.60
N VAL A 16 -20.80 6.71 5.94
CA VAL A 16 -21.02 7.78 4.96
C VAL A 16 -20.35 9.06 5.46
N GLY A 17 -19.31 9.50 4.75
CA GLY A 17 -18.66 10.80 4.95
C GLY A 17 -19.22 11.84 4.00
N ARG A 18 -19.49 13.05 4.51
CA ARG A 18 -19.95 14.19 3.68
C ARG A 18 -18.86 14.72 2.75
N THR A 19 -17.60 14.51 3.11
CA THR A 19 -16.40 14.89 2.34
C THR A 19 -15.47 13.68 2.28
N ASN A 20 -14.73 13.43 3.36
CA ASN A 20 -13.75 12.35 3.44
C ASN A 20 -14.13 11.28 4.46
N VAL A 21 -13.59 10.08 4.27
CA VAL A 21 -13.60 8.98 5.24
C VAL A 21 -12.19 8.39 5.31
N ASP A 22 -11.62 8.35 6.51
CA ASP A 22 -10.32 7.73 6.76
C ASP A 22 -10.47 6.54 7.72
N ILE A 23 -10.07 5.36 7.26
CA ILE A 23 -10.08 4.11 8.02
C ILE A 23 -8.62 3.66 8.15
N THR A 24 -8.07 3.72 9.35
CA THR A 24 -6.64 3.49 9.56
C THR A 24 -6.36 2.46 10.65
N SER A 25 -5.36 1.62 10.40
CA SER A 25 -4.78 0.69 11.37
C SER A 25 -3.28 0.95 11.40
N THR A 26 -2.71 1.17 12.58
CA THR A 26 -1.27 1.43 12.72
C THR A 26 -0.68 0.68 13.91
N ALA A 27 0.40 -0.04 13.67
CA ALA A 27 1.22 -0.68 14.71
C ALA A 27 2.60 -0.01 14.76
N LYS A 28 2.97 0.59 15.90
CA LYS A 28 4.26 1.27 16.10
C LYS A 28 5.07 0.60 17.21
N HIS A 29 6.36 0.40 16.98
CA HIS A 29 7.21 -0.37 17.87
C HIS A 29 8.61 0.23 18.00
N ASN A 30 9.12 0.20 19.23
CA ASN A 30 10.51 0.49 19.52
C ASN A 30 11.02 -0.52 20.54
N VAL A 31 11.94 -1.38 20.12
CA VAL A 31 12.55 -2.43 20.96
C VAL A 31 14.04 -2.16 21.06
N ALA A 32 14.56 -2.07 22.28
CA ALA A 32 15.98 -1.94 22.53
C ALA A 32 16.37 -2.91 23.65
N GLN A 33 17.39 -3.73 23.41
CA GLN A 33 17.92 -4.68 24.37
C GLN A 33 19.45 -4.52 24.46
N LEU A 34 19.97 -4.60 25.68
CA LEU A 34 21.40 -4.48 25.96
C LEU A 34 21.83 -5.56 26.95
N ALA A 35 22.82 -6.36 26.57
CA ALA A 35 23.56 -7.24 27.46
C ALA A 35 25.02 -6.79 27.55
N ARG A 36 25.61 -6.90 28.74
CA ARG A 36 27.03 -6.65 28.93
C ARG A 36 27.62 -7.57 29.98
N SER A 37 28.77 -8.17 29.68
CA SER A 37 29.51 -9.05 30.57
C SER A 37 30.98 -8.66 30.64
N VAL A 38 31.60 -8.86 31.80
CA VAL A 38 33.01 -8.55 32.03
C VAL A 38 33.65 -9.65 32.90
N GLY A 39 34.74 -10.25 32.43
CA GLY A 39 35.51 -11.27 33.13
C GLY A 39 36.94 -10.84 33.44
N GLY A 40 37.53 -11.41 34.49
CA GLY A 40 38.91 -11.14 34.87
C GLY A 40 39.49 -12.17 35.83
N GLY A 41 40.81 -12.40 35.78
CA GLY A 41 41.51 -13.32 36.70
C GLY A 41 42.74 -13.98 36.08
N LEU A 42 43.21 -15.09 36.68
CA LEU A 42 44.22 -15.94 36.03
C LEU A 42 43.65 -16.59 34.77
N VAL A 43 42.40 -17.06 34.85
CA VAL A 43 41.58 -17.54 33.73
C VAL A 43 40.25 -16.80 33.80
N ALA A 44 39.77 -16.27 32.66
CA ALA A 44 38.51 -15.55 32.58
C ALA A 44 37.60 -16.15 31.50
N ILE A 45 36.34 -16.37 31.83
CA ILE A 45 35.26 -16.70 30.90
C ILE A 45 34.15 -15.70 31.16
N ALA A 46 33.63 -15.08 30.11
CA ALA A 46 32.52 -14.16 30.21
C ALA A 46 31.69 -14.25 28.95
N ASP A 47 30.35 -14.24 29.10
CA ASP A 47 29.42 -14.31 27.98
C ASP A 47 28.35 -13.24 28.10
N ALA A 48 27.92 -12.66 26.97
CA ALA A 48 26.77 -11.76 26.92
C ALA A 48 25.87 -12.10 25.74
N ASP A 49 24.67 -12.57 26.07
CA ASP A 49 23.67 -12.93 25.07
C ASP A 49 22.45 -12.02 25.18
N VAL A 50 21.98 -11.55 24.03
CA VAL A 50 20.76 -10.76 23.94
C VAL A 50 19.96 -11.15 22.73
N THR A 51 18.63 -11.20 22.89
CA THR A 51 17.68 -11.45 21.82
C THR A 51 16.56 -10.43 21.88
N ALA A 52 16.30 -9.76 20.77
CA ALA A 52 15.17 -8.87 20.59
C ALA A 52 14.20 -9.50 19.58
N ASN A 53 12.98 -9.78 20.03
CA ASN A 53 11.92 -10.30 19.19
C ASN A 53 10.83 -9.24 18.99
N LEU A 54 10.38 -9.06 17.75
CA LEU A 54 9.25 -8.21 17.39
C LEU A 54 8.26 -9.02 16.55
N ASN A 55 7.01 -9.08 16.98
CA ASN A 55 5.92 -9.48 16.10
C ASN A 55 4.94 -8.31 15.99
N HIS A 56 4.45 -8.05 14.79
CA HIS A 56 3.45 -7.03 14.59
C HIS A 56 2.32 -7.48 13.69
N THR A 57 1.15 -6.91 13.94
CA THR A 57 -0.02 -7.07 13.09
C THR A 57 -0.71 -5.73 12.97
N ALA A 58 -0.82 -5.19 11.75
CA ALA A 58 -1.66 -4.04 11.43
C ALA A 58 -2.60 -4.47 10.32
N THR A 59 -3.89 -4.68 10.63
CA THR A 59 -4.83 -5.20 9.65
C THR A 59 -6.11 -4.38 9.55
N ILE A 60 -6.66 -4.27 8.35
CA ILE A 60 -8.00 -3.76 8.12
C ILE A 60 -8.82 -4.83 7.41
N THR A 61 -10.03 -5.09 7.89
CA THR A 61 -10.98 -5.97 7.22
C THR A 61 -12.24 -5.20 6.90
N VAL A 62 -12.64 -5.18 5.63
CA VAL A 62 -13.94 -4.70 5.18
C VAL A 62 -14.74 -5.91 4.76
N ALA A 63 -15.69 -6.33 5.59
CA ALA A 63 -16.44 -7.54 5.37
C ALA A 63 -17.38 -7.42 4.15
N GLU A 64 -17.85 -8.56 3.65
CA GLU A 64 -18.87 -8.61 2.61
C GLU A 64 -20.12 -7.83 3.04
N SER A 65 -20.76 -7.15 2.09
CA SER A 65 -21.93 -6.28 2.32
C SER A 65 -21.70 -5.07 3.23
N ALA A 66 -20.47 -4.85 3.73
CA ALA A 66 -20.11 -3.57 4.32
C ALA A 66 -20.03 -2.49 3.24
N LYS A 67 -20.37 -1.26 3.60
CA LYS A 67 -20.35 -0.11 2.69
C LYS A 67 -19.63 1.07 3.31
N ALA A 68 -18.67 1.64 2.59
CA ALA A 68 -18.02 2.90 2.96
C ALA A 68 -18.04 3.88 1.78
N PHE A 69 -18.65 5.03 2.02
CA PHE A 69 -18.83 6.09 1.03
C PHE A 69 -18.21 7.39 1.52
N ALA A 70 -17.45 8.04 0.65
CA ALA A 70 -16.99 9.41 0.81
C ALA A 70 -17.39 10.22 -0.43
N LYS A 71 -17.73 11.50 -0.28
CA LYS A 71 -17.96 12.36 -1.46
C LYS A 71 -16.64 12.58 -2.23
N ASP A 72 -15.58 12.91 -1.49
CA ASP A 72 -14.29 13.30 -2.06
C ASP A 72 -13.29 12.15 -1.92
N THR A 73 -12.65 11.97 -0.75
CA THR A 73 -11.62 10.95 -0.56
C THR A 73 -12.02 9.87 0.44
N LEU A 74 -11.93 8.61 0.04
CA LEU A 74 -11.99 7.44 0.90
C LEU A 74 -10.59 6.83 1.04
N THR A 75 -10.02 6.90 2.24
CA THR A 75 -8.71 6.30 2.56
C THR A 75 -8.90 5.06 3.43
N VAL A 76 -8.32 3.94 3.02
CA VAL A 76 -8.15 2.74 3.84
C VAL A 76 -6.65 2.46 3.94
N ALA A 77 -6.07 2.68 5.12
CA ALA A 77 -4.61 2.64 5.29
C ALA A 77 -4.18 1.75 6.47
N SER A 78 -3.44 0.70 6.17
CA SER A 78 -2.77 -0.13 7.18
C SER A 78 -1.28 0.18 7.21
N ALA A 79 -0.70 0.38 8.39
CA ALA A 79 0.70 0.76 8.53
C ALA A 79 1.41 0.04 9.68
N SER A 80 2.67 -0.34 9.46
CA SER A 80 3.60 -0.71 10.53
C SER A 80 4.88 0.12 10.51
N GLU A 81 5.31 0.52 11.70
CA GLU A 81 6.54 1.27 11.92
C GLU A 81 7.35 0.61 13.05
N GLY A 82 8.52 0.08 12.70
CA GLY A 82 9.36 -0.65 13.64
C GLY A 82 10.77 -0.07 13.77
N ARG A 83 11.26 0.04 15.01
CA ARG A 83 12.68 0.10 15.30
C ARG A 83 13.04 -1.01 16.28
N ILE A 84 14.06 -1.81 15.95
CA ILE A 84 14.55 -2.89 16.80
C ILE A 84 16.06 -2.86 16.88
N ASN A 85 16.59 -2.87 18.10
CA ASN A 85 18.01 -2.88 18.37
C ASN A 85 18.34 -3.94 19.42
N SER A 86 19.33 -4.76 19.12
CA SER A 86 19.86 -5.78 20.02
C SER A 86 21.37 -5.59 20.12
N ARG A 87 21.88 -5.37 21.33
CA ARG A 87 23.30 -5.06 21.55
C ARG A 87 23.89 -5.92 22.66
N ALA A 88 24.92 -6.70 22.36
CA ALA A 88 25.71 -7.43 23.34
C ALA A 88 27.18 -7.01 23.28
N ILE A 89 27.80 -6.91 24.46
CA ILE A 89 29.22 -6.56 24.61
C ILE A 89 29.85 -7.40 25.70
N THR A 90 30.93 -8.09 25.38
CA THR A 90 31.72 -8.84 26.36
C THR A 90 33.18 -8.40 26.34
N LEU A 91 33.78 -8.39 27.53
CA LEU A 91 35.18 -8.04 27.76
C LEU A 91 35.79 -9.03 28.76
N ALA A 92 36.86 -9.72 28.42
CA ALA A 92 37.61 -10.52 29.41
C ALA A 92 39.12 -10.34 29.29
N GLY A 93 39.82 -10.56 30.40
CA GLY A 93 41.27 -10.51 30.45
C GLY A 93 41.88 -11.45 31.50
N GLY A 94 43.03 -12.04 31.21
CA GLY A 94 43.74 -12.93 32.13
C GLY A 94 45.02 -13.52 31.54
N LEU A 95 45.51 -14.64 32.09
CA LEU A 95 46.52 -15.46 31.40
C LEU A 95 45.86 -16.26 30.26
N GLY A 96 44.66 -16.77 30.50
CA GLY A 96 43.75 -17.29 29.46
C GLY A 96 42.40 -16.59 29.55
N ALA A 97 41.87 -16.14 28.42
CA ALA A 97 40.55 -15.53 28.35
C ALA A 97 39.78 -16.05 27.14
N ASP A 98 38.51 -16.33 27.35
CA ASP A 98 37.60 -16.80 26.30
C ASP A 98 36.24 -16.13 26.49
N VAL A 99 35.64 -15.62 25.42
CA VAL A 99 34.40 -14.86 25.48
C VAL A 99 33.48 -15.16 24.30
N ASP A 100 32.20 -15.38 24.59
CA ASP A 100 31.15 -15.48 23.59
C ASP A 100 30.18 -14.30 23.71
N THR A 101 29.80 -13.71 22.59
CA THR A 101 28.90 -12.55 22.53
C THR A 101 27.88 -12.72 21.43
N ASN A 102 26.62 -12.92 21.80
CA ASN A 102 25.53 -13.09 20.84
C ASN A 102 24.53 -11.93 20.92
N ALA A 103 24.25 -11.30 19.78
CA ALA A 103 23.15 -10.35 19.62
C ALA A 103 22.23 -10.79 18.49
N ALA A 104 20.98 -11.12 18.82
CA ALA A 104 19.98 -11.58 17.88
C ALA A 104 18.80 -10.61 17.78
N VAL A 105 18.32 -10.39 16.57
CA VAL A 105 17.07 -9.71 16.24
C VAL A 105 16.22 -10.66 15.40
N THR A 106 14.95 -10.79 15.76
CA THR A 106 13.97 -11.51 14.94
C THR A 106 12.69 -10.70 14.81
N VAL A 107 12.22 -10.52 13.58
CA VAL A 107 10.92 -9.93 13.26
C VAL A 107 10.04 -10.97 12.59
N GLY A 108 8.91 -11.34 13.21
CA GLY A 108 8.06 -12.44 12.72
C GLY A 108 8.80 -13.79 12.63
N LYS A 109 8.18 -14.75 11.94
CA LYS A 109 8.76 -16.06 11.63
C LYS A 109 8.38 -16.50 10.22
N ALA A 110 9.13 -17.43 9.64
CA ALA A 110 8.89 -17.94 8.29
C ALA A 110 7.46 -18.50 8.09
N ASP A 111 6.91 -19.15 9.13
CA ASP A 111 5.58 -19.76 9.20
C ASP A 111 4.51 -18.84 9.82
N ASN A 112 4.92 -17.73 10.44
CA ASN A 112 4.05 -16.75 11.07
C ASN A 112 4.67 -15.35 10.96
N ARG A 113 4.56 -14.75 9.78
CA ARG A 113 5.15 -13.46 9.46
C ARG A 113 4.49 -12.36 10.27
N SER A 114 5.25 -11.30 10.55
CA SER A 114 4.59 -10.04 10.89
C SER A 114 3.79 -9.57 9.66
N ARG A 115 2.63 -8.95 9.89
CA ARG A 115 1.67 -8.66 8.81
C ARG A 115 1.15 -7.24 8.91
N THR A 116 1.28 -6.50 7.81
CA THR A 116 0.57 -5.25 7.55
C THR A 116 -0.31 -5.43 6.34
N GLY A 117 -1.61 -5.59 6.53
CA GLY A 117 -2.49 -6.02 5.45
C GLY A 117 -3.87 -5.40 5.46
N MET A 118 -4.58 -5.60 4.37
CA MET A 118 -6.01 -5.40 4.36
C MET A 118 -6.74 -6.43 3.51
N ASP A 119 -7.92 -6.82 3.97
CA ASP A 119 -8.80 -7.79 3.34
C ASP A 119 -10.14 -7.09 3.03
N ILE A 120 -10.41 -6.82 1.75
CA ILE A 120 -11.56 -6.04 1.29
C ILE A 120 -12.55 -6.96 0.57
N ALA A 121 -13.78 -7.02 1.06
CA ALA A 121 -14.88 -7.79 0.48
C ALA A 121 -16.16 -6.98 0.28
N GLY A 122 -16.23 -5.76 0.81
CA GLY A 122 -17.39 -4.86 0.73
C GLY A 122 -17.30 -3.83 -0.40
N ASP A 123 -18.20 -2.85 -0.33
CA ASP A 123 -18.33 -1.74 -1.28
C ASP A 123 -17.60 -0.50 -0.77
N LEU A 124 -16.64 -0.01 -1.55
CA LEU A 124 -15.86 1.20 -1.26
C LEU A 124 -16.04 2.20 -2.39
N GLN A 125 -16.51 3.41 -2.08
CA GLN A 125 -16.72 4.43 -3.11
C GLN A 125 -16.38 5.85 -2.65
N GLY A 126 -15.77 6.62 -3.56
CA GLY A 126 -15.58 8.06 -3.45
C GLY A 126 -14.95 8.63 -4.72
N THR A 127 -14.78 9.95 -4.84
CA THR A 127 -14.10 10.53 -6.01
C THR A 127 -12.66 10.01 -6.11
N MET A 128 -11.97 9.91 -4.98
CA MET A 128 -10.68 9.25 -4.83
C MET A 128 -10.80 8.11 -3.82
N VAL A 129 -10.33 6.92 -4.17
CA VAL A 129 -10.23 5.76 -3.26
C VAL A 129 -8.77 5.34 -3.15
N ASN A 130 -8.23 5.37 -1.94
CA ASN A 130 -6.84 5.03 -1.66
C ASN A 130 -6.78 3.83 -0.71
N LEU A 131 -6.31 2.69 -1.21
CA LEU A 131 -6.05 1.48 -0.44
C LEU A 131 -4.54 1.31 -0.30
N SER A 132 -4.01 1.45 0.91
CA SER A 132 -2.56 1.42 1.14
C SER A 132 -2.18 0.57 2.35
N SER A 133 -1.36 -0.45 2.14
CA SER A 133 -0.67 -1.20 3.19
C SER A 133 0.82 -0.87 3.12
N MET A 134 1.39 -0.35 4.21
CA MET A 134 2.78 0.13 4.24
C MET A 134 3.57 -0.32 5.48
N GLY A 135 4.72 -0.96 5.26
CA GLY A 135 5.66 -1.34 6.33
C GLY A 135 6.94 -0.52 6.30
N THR A 136 7.45 -0.13 7.47
CA THR A 136 8.78 0.46 7.66
C THR A 136 9.49 -0.19 8.83
N LEU A 137 10.79 -0.46 8.68
CA LEU A 137 11.57 -1.11 9.72
C LEU A 137 13.04 -0.66 9.70
N ALA A 138 13.55 -0.34 10.88
CA ALA A 138 14.99 -0.19 11.14
C ALA A 138 15.44 -1.22 12.18
N GLY A 139 16.21 -2.22 11.76
CA GLY A 139 16.73 -3.29 12.59
C GLY A 139 18.25 -3.29 12.68
N VAL A 140 18.79 -3.40 13.89
CA VAL A 140 20.25 -3.52 14.12
C VAL A 140 20.53 -4.60 15.16
N ALA A 141 21.38 -5.56 14.80
CA ALA A 141 22.01 -6.50 15.72
C ALA A 141 23.50 -6.15 15.85
N TYR A 142 23.99 -5.94 17.07
CA TYR A 142 25.38 -5.58 17.35
C TYR A 142 25.97 -6.50 18.42
N ALA A 143 26.96 -7.31 18.06
CA ALA A 143 27.73 -8.13 18.99
C ALA A 143 29.19 -7.68 19.00
N ARG A 144 29.76 -7.52 20.19
CA ARG A 144 31.19 -7.23 20.34
C ARG A 144 31.83 -8.06 21.43
N ALA A 145 32.79 -8.89 21.05
CA ALA A 145 33.62 -9.71 21.90
C ALA A 145 35.04 -9.11 21.95
N ASN A 146 35.60 -8.92 23.14
CA ASN A 146 37.03 -8.63 23.27
C ASN A 146 37.64 -9.49 24.37
N SER A 147 38.73 -10.15 24.05
CA SER A 147 39.48 -11.02 24.94
C SER A 147 40.94 -10.62 24.98
N GLY A 148 41.62 -10.87 26.10
CA GLY A 148 43.06 -10.62 26.19
C GLY A 148 43.80 -11.54 27.17
N GLY A 149 45.03 -11.89 26.83
CA GLY A 149 45.87 -12.76 27.66
C GLY A 149 47.03 -13.41 26.92
N LEU A 150 47.62 -14.47 27.48
CA LEU A 150 48.56 -15.31 26.73
C LEU A 150 47.81 -16.13 25.67
N TYR A 151 46.64 -16.67 26.05
CA TYR A 151 45.66 -17.31 25.18
C TYR A 151 44.36 -16.49 25.21
N ALA A 152 43.87 -16.06 24.06
CA ALA A 152 42.68 -15.23 23.92
C ALA A 152 41.75 -15.76 22.81
N GLY A 153 40.55 -16.20 23.19
CA GLY A 153 39.44 -16.52 22.28
C GLY A 153 38.35 -15.44 22.37
N ALA A 154 37.78 -15.04 21.23
CA ALA A 154 36.67 -14.09 21.21
C ALA A 154 35.71 -14.39 20.05
N ASP A 155 34.46 -14.71 20.40
CA ASP A 155 33.41 -15.04 19.45
C ASP A 155 32.32 -13.97 19.48
N ALA A 156 32.04 -13.37 18.33
CA ALA A 156 30.97 -12.38 18.19
C ALA A 156 29.97 -12.78 17.10
N ASN A 157 28.72 -13.03 17.48
CA ASN A 157 27.65 -13.36 16.54
C ASN A 157 26.54 -12.31 16.56
N ALA A 158 26.35 -11.61 15.44
CA ALA A 158 25.25 -10.67 15.23
C ALA A 158 24.30 -11.23 14.17
N THR A 159 23.07 -11.54 14.58
CA THR A 159 22.05 -12.13 13.70
C THR A 159 20.81 -11.27 13.63
N LEU A 160 20.29 -11.08 12.42
CA LEU A 160 19.08 -10.32 12.17
C LEU A 160 18.24 -11.06 11.13
N ASP A 161 17.10 -11.59 11.54
CA ASP A 161 16.18 -12.29 10.65
C ASP A 161 14.82 -11.57 10.62
N ILE A 162 14.37 -11.19 9.43
CA ILE A 162 13.09 -10.51 9.21
C ILE A 162 12.21 -11.37 8.32
N TYR A 163 11.01 -11.63 8.82
CA TYR A 163 9.92 -12.32 8.17
C TYR A 163 8.68 -11.43 8.21
N ASP A 164 8.49 -10.65 7.15
CA ASP A 164 7.43 -9.63 7.09
C ASP A 164 6.55 -9.80 5.86
N GLN A 165 5.31 -9.32 5.96
CA GLN A 165 4.33 -9.40 4.88
C GLN A 165 3.52 -8.11 4.83
N VAL A 166 3.47 -7.51 3.64
CA VAL A 166 2.60 -6.38 3.33
C VAL A 166 1.64 -6.78 2.22
N ASP A 167 0.34 -6.71 2.47
CA ASP A 167 -0.67 -7.16 1.51
C ASP A 167 -1.90 -6.26 1.35
N VAL A 168 -2.48 -6.28 0.16
CA VAL A 168 -3.84 -5.80 -0.11
C VAL A 168 -4.57 -6.88 -0.87
N THR A 169 -5.63 -7.42 -0.25
CA THR A 169 -6.45 -8.47 -0.84
C THR A 169 -7.84 -7.94 -1.18
N LEU A 170 -8.24 -8.07 -2.44
CA LEU A 170 -9.62 -7.84 -2.87
C LEU A 170 -10.30 -9.20 -3.05
N ALA A 171 -11.24 -9.52 -2.16
CA ALA A 171 -12.06 -10.72 -2.28
C ALA A 171 -12.98 -10.64 -3.51
N SER A 172 -13.51 -11.79 -3.95
CA SER A 172 -14.37 -11.90 -5.14
C SER A 172 -15.67 -11.10 -5.06
N THR A 173 -16.04 -10.57 -3.90
CA THR A 173 -17.23 -9.74 -3.69
C THR A 173 -16.91 -8.25 -3.61
N ALA A 174 -15.62 -7.88 -3.60
CA ALA A 174 -15.20 -6.49 -3.46
C ALA A 174 -15.69 -5.64 -4.64
N ARG A 175 -16.25 -4.46 -4.34
CA ARG A 175 -16.63 -3.47 -5.35
C ARG A 175 -16.00 -2.13 -4.97
N ILE A 176 -15.09 -1.66 -5.80
CA ILE A 176 -14.37 -0.40 -5.55
C ILE A 176 -14.68 0.57 -6.69
N ALA A 177 -15.09 1.79 -6.37
CA ALA A 177 -15.44 2.80 -7.37
C ALA A 177 -14.91 4.20 -7.02
N GLY A 178 -14.24 4.84 -7.97
CA GLY A 178 -13.89 6.25 -7.89
C GLY A 178 -13.24 6.77 -9.16
N GLU A 179 -13.20 8.08 -9.38
CA GLU A 179 -12.49 8.63 -10.55
C GLU A 179 -11.01 8.25 -10.51
N VAL A 180 -10.41 8.29 -9.31
CA VAL A 180 -9.04 7.85 -9.07
C VAL A 180 -9.05 6.73 -8.04
N VAL A 181 -8.49 5.58 -8.38
CA VAL A 181 -8.32 4.46 -7.47
C VAL A 181 -6.84 4.11 -7.38
N SER A 182 -6.29 4.12 -6.17
CA SER A 182 -4.93 3.67 -5.89
C SER A 182 -4.93 2.47 -4.94
N ILE A 183 -4.14 1.45 -5.28
CA ILE A 183 -4.00 0.21 -4.51
C ILE A 183 -2.51 -0.07 -4.35
N THR A 184 -2.02 -0.06 -3.11
CA THR A 184 -0.58 -0.11 -2.82
C THR A 184 -0.26 -1.10 -1.71
N ALA A 185 0.69 -2.00 -1.98
CA ALA A 185 1.37 -2.81 -0.97
C ALA A 185 2.87 -2.50 -0.99
N ALA A 186 3.38 -1.80 0.03
CA ALA A 186 4.76 -1.30 0.05
C ALA A 186 5.50 -1.64 1.34
N HIS A 187 6.75 -2.11 1.24
CA HIS A 187 7.73 -1.79 2.27
C HIS A 187 8.39 -0.50 1.82
N ASP A 188 8.22 0.59 2.56
CA ASP A 188 8.67 1.91 2.11
C ASP A 188 10.16 2.11 2.39
N THR A 189 10.58 1.94 3.64
CA THR A 189 12.00 2.04 4.04
C THR A 189 12.38 0.89 4.97
N MET A 190 13.24 0.00 4.48
CA MET A 190 13.82 -1.11 5.24
C MET A 190 15.33 -0.90 5.41
N ALA A 191 15.76 -0.77 6.66
CA ALA A 191 17.16 -0.63 7.04
C ALA A 191 17.57 -1.74 8.00
N MET A 192 18.53 -2.56 7.60
CA MET A 192 18.87 -3.81 8.26
C MET A 192 20.38 -3.96 8.34
N GLN A 193 20.90 -4.15 9.55
CA GLN A 193 22.34 -4.27 9.76
C GLN A 193 22.67 -5.29 10.84
N SER A 194 23.59 -6.20 10.53
CA SER A 194 24.25 -7.05 11.53
C SER A 194 25.73 -6.64 11.62
N ILE A 195 26.21 -6.35 12.83
CA ILE A 195 27.59 -5.95 13.10
C ILE A 195 28.15 -6.88 14.16
N ALA A 196 29.14 -7.69 13.79
CA ALA A 196 29.84 -8.58 14.70
C ALA A 196 31.31 -8.20 14.77
N ARG A 197 31.84 -8.00 15.98
CA ARG A 197 33.24 -7.62 16.16
C ARG A 197 33.92 -8.46 17.22
N ALA A 198 34.92 -9.23 16.81
CA ALA A 198 35.76 -10.02 17.69
C ALA A 198 37.18 -9.47 17.72
N TYR A 199 37.72 -9.24 18.92
CA TYR A 199 39.07 -8.71 19.10
C TYR A 199 39.82 -9.55 20.13
N CYS A 200 41.01 -10.02 19.76
CA CYS A 200 41.88 -10.79 20.63
C CYS A 200 43.23 -10.10 20.83
N GLY A 201 43.47 -9.61 22.04
CA GLY A 201 44.75 -9.04 22.49
C GLY A 201 45.58 -10.07 23.25
N GLY A 202 46.29 -10.95 22.54
CA GLY A 202 47.12 -11.99 23.17
C GLY A 202 48.16 -12.64 22.27
N LEU A 203 49.07 -13.46 22.83
CA LEU A 203 50.13 -14.12 22.03
C LEU A 203 49.55 -15.18 21.10
N PHE A 204 48.59 -15.98 21.59
CA PHE A 204 47.82 -16.93 20.80
C PHE A 204 46.37 -16.46 20.80
N ALA A 205 45.87 -16.05 19.63
CA ALA A 205 44.61 -15.35 19.46
C ALA A 205 43.72 -16.07 18.45
N GLU A 206 42.44 -16.24 18.79
CA GLU A 206 41.42 -16.85 17.93
C GLU A 206 40.15 -15.98 17.96
N PRO A 207 40.05 -14.94 17.11
CA PRO A 207 38.86 -14.11 17.02
C PRO A 207 37.92 -14.58 15.89
N ASP A 208 36.69 -14.94 16.24
CA ASP A 208 35.65 -15.33 15.29
C ASP A 208 34.49 -14.33 15.26
N SER A 209 34.04 -13.99 14.06
CA SER A 209 32.92 -13.05 13.90
C SER A 209 31.93 -13.49 12.84
N LEU A 210 30.64 -13.46 13.16
CA LEU A 210 29.54 -13.81 12.26
C LEU A 210 28.55 -12.65 12.14
N GLY A 211 28.43 -12.09 10.93
CA GLY A 211 27.39 -11.15 10.56
C GLY A 211 26.34 -11.87 9.72
N ARG A 212 25.11 -12.01 10.23
CA ARG A 212 23.98 -12.58 9.49
C ARG A 212 22.82 -11.61 9.39
N THR A 213 22.40 -11.33 8.16
CA THR A 213 21.17 -10.59 7.86
C THR A 213 20.32 -11.39 6.88
N THR A 214 19.18 -11.90 7.33
CA THR A 214 18.16 -12.54 6.48
C THR A 214 16.96 -11.60 6.37
N TYR A 215 16.67 -11.16 5.16
CA TYR A 215 15.45 -10.42 4.85
C TYR A 215 14.57 -11.28 3.96
N ASP A 216 13.52 -11.85 4.53
CA ASP A 216 12.51 -12.57 3.79
C ASP A 216 11.19 -11.84 3.95
N SER A 217 10.79 -11.12 2.92
CA SER A 217 9.56 -10.35 2.93
C SER A 217 8.71 -10.60 1.70
N ILE A 218 7.41 -10.31 1.85
CA ILE A 218 6.42 -10.48 0.80
C ILE A 218 5.63 -9.20 0.65
N ASN A 219 5.54 -8.68 -0.58
CA ASN A 219 4.55 -7.69 -0.98
C ASN A 219 3.63 -8.28 -2.02
N THR A 220 2.33 -8.15 -1.75
CA THR A 220 1.33 -8.69 -2.64
C THR A 220 0.14 -7.75 -2.74
N VAL A 221 -0.26 -7.43 -3.96
CA VAL A 221 -1.65 -7.05 -4.26
C VAL A 221 -2.32 -8.26 -4.90
N ASP A 222 -3.39 -8.75 -4.31
CA ASP A 222 -4.11 -9.94 -4.77
C ASP A 222 -5.58 -9.58 -4.99
N ALA A 223 -6.00 -9.51 -6.24
CA ALA A 223 -7.37 -9.18 -6.61
C ALA A 223 -8.04 -10.41 -7.23
N LYS A 224 -9.02 -10.98 -6.53
CA LYS A 224 -9.66 -12.24 -6.91
C LYS A 224 -10.66 -12.05 -8.06
N ALA A 225 -10.82 -13.12 -8.85
CA ALA A 225 -11.90 -13.24 -9.83
C ALA A 225 -13.26 -12.93 -9.19
N GLY A 226 -14.06 -12.10 -9.86
CA GLY A 226 -15.34 -11.58 -9.38
C GLY A 226 -15.27 -10.23 -8.68
N ALA A 227 -14.10 -9.81 -8.17
CA ALA A 227 -13.92 -8.45 -7.67
C ALA A 227 -14.03 -7.45 -8.83
N ILE A 228 -14.58 -6.26 -8.57
CA ILE A 228 -14.75 -5.22 -9.59
C ILE A 228 -14.13 -3.91 -9.10
N VAL A 229 -13.23 -3.35 -9.91
CA VAL A 229 -12.65 -2.02 -9.70
C VAL A 229 -13.08 -1.10 -10.83
N SER A 230 -13.75 -0.01 -10.50
CA SER A 230 -14.22 1.00 -11.43
C SER A 230 -13.47 2.30 -11.25
N ALA A 231 -12.70 2.70 -12.26
CA ALA A 231 -11.85 3.87 -12.19
C ALA A 231 -11.64 4.57 -13.52
N ALA A 232 -11.53 5.91 -13.50
CA ALA A 232 -11.00 6.63 -14.66
C ALA A 232 -9.48 6.48 -14.70
N ASP A 233 -8.83 6.59 -13.54
CA ASP A 233 -7.41 6.38 -13.32
C ASP A 233 -7.21 5.30 -12.26
N LEU A 234 -6.80 4.10 -12.67
CA LEU A 234 -6.39 3.00 -11.77
C LEU A 234 -4.87 2.94 -11.66
N ALA A 235 -4.35 2.96 -10.43
CA ALA A 235 -2.95 2.70 -10.13
C ALA A 235 -2.82 1.57 -9.12
N VAL A 236 -2.14 0.49 -9.50
CA VAL A 236 -1.86 -0.67 -8.63
C VAL A 236 -0.36 -0.84 -8.50
N SER A 237 0.14 -0.91 -7.27
CA SER A 237 1.57 -1.00 -7.03
C SER A 237 1.96 -1.99 -5.92
N SER A 238 3.06 -2.70 -6.16
CA SER A 238 3.75 -3.53 -5.18
C SER A 238 5.24 -3.23 -5.23
N THR A 239 5.78 -2.60 -4.19
CA THR A 239 7.15 -2.09 -4.17
C THR A 239 7.86 -2.41 -2.85
N GLN A 240 9.20 -2.49 -2.88
CA GLN A 240 9.97 -2.50 -1.64
C GLN A 240 11.17 -1.58 -1.76
N GLY A 241 11.26 -0.60 -0.87
CA GLY A 241 12.41 0.26 -0.66
C GLY A 241 13.30 -0.29 0.44
N ILE A 242 14.50 -0.69 0.06
CA ILE A 242 15.56 -1.13 0.98
C ILE A 242 16.63 -0.04 0.97
N SER A 243 16.82 0.63 2.10
CA SER A 243 17.80 1.72 2.23
C SER A 243 19.14 1.22 2.78
N LEU A 244 19.11 0.12 3.54
CA LEU A 244 20.30 -0.55 4.06
C LEU A 244 20.04 -2.04 4.20
N PHE A 245 20.94 -2.84 3.66
CA PHE A 245 21.06 -4.27 3.96
C PHE A 245 22.57 -4.53 4.01
N ASP A 246 23.07 -4.80 5.22
CA ASP A 246 24.49 -4.86 5.50
C ASP A 246 24.81 -5.95 6.53
N ARG A 247 25.99 -6.54 6.36
CA ARG A 247 26.54 -7.64 7.15
C ARG A 247 28.02 -7.35 7.37
N ASP A 248 28.37 -6.86 8.55
CA ASP A 248 29.71 -6.36 8.90
C ASP A 248 30.36 -7.21 10.02
N PRO A 249 30.81 -8.44 9.71
CA PRO A 249 31.70 -9.20 10.59
C PRO A 249 33.14 -8.65 10.48
N GLN A 250 33.76 -8.39 11.63
CA GLN A 250 35.15 -7.99 11.74
C GLN A 250 35.82 -8.81 12.84
N ASN A 251 36.98 -9.38 12.53
CA ASN A 251 37.83 -10.01 13.52
C ASN A 251 39.25 -9.42 13.44
N ASP A 252 39.95 -9.40 14.57
CA ASP A 252 41.33 -8.89 14.64
C ASP A 252 42.11 -9.53 15.79
N ALA A 253 43.38 -9.79 15.54
CA ALA A 253 44.32 -10.46 16.43
C ALA A 253 45.65 -9.70 16.50
N ASP A 254 46.05 -9.27 17.69
CA ASP A 254 47.31 -8.53 17.88
C ASP A 254 48.57 -9.42 17.85
N GLY A 255 48.41 -10.75 18.00
CA GLY A 255 49.50 -11.72 18.15
C GLY A 255 49.56 -12.79 17.06
N ILE A 256 49.89 -14.03 17.44
CA ILE A 256 49.77 -15.18 16.53
C ILE A 256 48.30 -15.52 16.43
N ASP A 257 47.72 -15.16 15.29
CA ASP A 257 46.44 -15.66 14.82
C ASP A 257 46.56 -17.18 14.61
N VAL A 258 45.85 -17.93 15.45
CA VAL A 258 45.82 -19.40 15.40
C VAL A 258 44.53 -19.92 14.75
N GLY A 259 43.65 -19.04 14.29
CA GLY A 259 42.35 -19.39 13.74
C GLY A 259 41.34 -18.25 13.80
N GLY A 260 40.23 -18.49 13.12
CA GLY A 260 39.08 -17.61 13.12
C GLY A 260 38.98 -16.75 11.86
N ASN A 261 37.76 -16.54 11.39
CA ASN A 261 37.51 -15.77 10.17
C ASN A 261 36.22 -14.94 10.30
N PRO A 262 36.13 -13.79 9.61
CA PRO A 262 34.87 -13.10 9.47
C PRO A 262 33.97 -13.89 8.52
N VAL A 263 32.76 -14.21 8.99
CA VAL A 263 31.77 -14.98 8.24
C VAL A 263 30.55 -14.11 7.94
N VAL A 264 30.22 -13.99 6.66
CA VAL A 264 29.02 -13.29 6.16
C VAL A 264 27.96 -14.32 5.80
N GLN A 265 26.75 -14.19 6.33
CA GLN A 265 25.62 -15.09 6.08
C GLN A 265 24.30 -14.36 5.89
N GLY A 266 23.30 -15.09 5.38
CA GLY A 266 21.93 -14.59 5.23
C GLY A 266 21.55 -14.43 3.77
N SER A 267 20.39 -13.87 3.51
CA SER A 267 19.84 -13.76 2.15
C SER A 267 18.88 -12.58 2.02
N LEU A 268 18.74 -12.09 0.78
CA LEU A 268 17.83 -11.02 0.42
C LEU A 268 16.66 -11.57 -0.42
N ASN A 269 15.61 -12.04 0.25
CA ASN A 269 14.38 -12.57 -0.36
C ASN A 269 13.25 -11.53 -0.35
N ALA A 270 13.49 -10.40 -1.01
CA ALA A 270 12.53 -9.30 -1.17
C ALA A 270 11.50 -9.61 -2.27
N ARG A 271 10.41 -10.32 -1.96
CA ARG A 271 9.43 -10.77 -2.97
C ARG A 271 8.32 -9.75 -3.19
N ARG A 272 8.01 -9.47 -4.45
CA ARG A 272 6.98 -8.50 -4.87
C ARG A 272 6.10 -9.11 -5.94
N SER A 273 4.80 -8.95 -5.80
CA SER A 273 3.83 -9.54 -6.71
C SER A 273 2.56 -8.71 -6.83
N ILE A 274 2.00 -8.70 -8.03
CA ILE A 274 0.60 -8.36 -8.25
C ILE A 274 -0.04 -9.57 -8.94
N ASN A 275 -1.06 -10.13 -8.29
CA ASN A 275 -1.91 -11.18 -8.84
C ASN A 275 -3.28 -10.56 -9.12
N TRP A 276 -3.62 -10.39 -10.40
CA TRP A 276 -4.79 -9.64 -10.81
C TRP A 276 -5.74 -10.48 -11.64
N ASP A 277 -6.79 -10.96 -11.00
CA ASP A 277 -7.91 -11.67 -11.62
C ASP A 277 -9.22 -10.86 -11.55
N ALA A 278 -9.17 -9.63 -11.05
CA ALA A 278 -10.33 -8.76 -10.91
C ALA A 278 -10.72 -8.07 -12.22
N ASP A 279 -12.00 -7.71 -12.30
CA ASP A 279 -12.54 -6.94 -13.42
C ASP A 279 -12.23 -5.45 -13.26
N VAL A 280 -11.91 -4.80 -14.37
CA VAL A 280 -11.67 -3.35 -14.46
C VAL A 280 -12.72 -2.71 -15.35
N THR A 281 -13.52 -1.80 -14.79
CA THR A 281 -14.40 -0.96 -15.59
C THR A 281 -13.87 0.47 -15.62
N PHE A 282 -13.68 1.02 -16.81
CA PHE A 282 -13.17 2.36 -16.96
C PHE A 282 -14.28 3.40 -16.80
N LEU A 283 -14.07 4.37 -15.91
CA LEU A 283 -14.97 5.50 -15.72
C LEU A 283 -14.51 6.70 -16.56
N GLY A 284 -15.46 7.57 -16.86
CA GLY A 284 -15.17 8.86 -17.48
C GLY A 284 -15.05 9.99 -16.46
N LYS A 285 -14.26 11.00 -16.79
CA LYS A 285 -14.05 12.21 -15.97
C LYS A 285 -13.93 13.50 -16.80
N PRO A 286 -14.30 14.67 -16.26
CA PRO A 286 -14.92 14.86 -14.95
C PRO A 286 -16.36 14.31 -14.90
N THR A 287 -16.80 13.91 -13.72
CA THR A 287 -18.21 13.59 -13.46
C THR A 287 -19.07 14.86 -13.59
N PRO A 288 -20.10 14.90 -14.46
CA PRO A 288 -20.85 16.13 -14.66
C PRO A 288 -21.61 16.62 -13.43
N GLU A 289 -21.39 17.89 -13.05
CA GLU A 289 -22.09 18.58 -11.96
C GLU A 289 -22.48 20.00 -12.40
N LEU A 290 -23.78 20.33 -12.27
CA LEU A 290 -24.34 21.65 -12.52
C LEU A 290 -25.05 22.16 -11.27
N LEU A 291 -24.76 23.40 -10.88
CA LEU A 291 -25.52 24.13 -9.86
C LEU A 291 -25.85 25.53 -10.39
N ILE A 292 -27.13 25.83 -10.52
CA ILE A 292 -27.64 27.16 -10.84
C ILE A 292 -28.24 27.76 -9.57
N ALA A 293 -27.79 28.95 -9.19
CA ALA A 293 -28.32 29.72 -8.07
C ALA A 293 -29.70 30.32 -8.36
N ALA A 294 -30.40 30.75 -7.31
CA ALA A 294 -31.73 31.32 -7.40
C ALA A 294 -31.81 32.58 -8.30
N ASP A 295 -30.72 33.33 -8.42
CA ASP A 295 -30.63 34.52 -9.27
C ASP A 295 -30.28 34.20 -10.75
N GLY A 296 -30.21 32.91 -11.11
CA GLY A 296 -29.84 32.47 -12.46
C GLY A 296 -28.32 32.46 -12.70
N THR A 297 -27.48 32.65 -11.69
CA THR A 297 -26.04 32.49 -11.82
C THR A 297 -25.64 31.02 -11.84
N VAL A 298 -24.78 30.62 -12.77
CA VAL A 298 -24.16 29.29 -12.79
C VAL A 298 -23.05 29.24 -11.72
N VAL A 299 -23.30 28.56 -10.61
CA VAL A 299 -22.35 28.43 -9.49
C VAL A 299 -21.31 27.35 -9.77
N THR A 300 -21.76 26.18 -10.23
CA THR A 300 -20.91 25.03 -10.59
C THR A 300 -21.29 24.55 -11.98
N ALA A 301 -20.29 24.26 -12.81
CA ALA A 301 -20.48 23.62 -14.12
C ALA A 301 -19.21 22.82 -14.46
N GLU A 302 -19.18 21.57 -14.02
CA GLU A 302 -18.11 20.61 -14.31
C GLU A 302 -18.63 19.59 -15.31
N GLY A 303 -17.92 19.33 -16.42
CA GLY A 303 -18.34 18.35 -17.43
C GLY A 303 -19.67 18.66 -18.12
N VAL A 304 -20.22 19.88 -17.96
CA VAL A 304 -21.51 20.32 -18.47
C VAL A 304 -21.49 21.83 -18.76
N THR A 305 -22.27 22.26 -19.73
CA THR A 305 -22.52 23.68 -20.03
C THR A 305 -24.02 23.91 -20.24
N VAL A 306 -24.44 25.17 -20.19
CA VAL A 306 -25.82 25.58 -20.42
C VAL A 306 -25.92 26.68 -21.47
N ASN A 307 -27.05 26.79 -22.15
CA ASN A 307 -27.39 27.87 -23.07
C ASN A 307 -26.31 28.13 -24.14
N ASN A 308 -25.82 27.07 -24.79
CA ASN A 308 -24.77 27.10 -25.82
C ASN A 308 -23.39 27.50 -25.27
N GLY A 309 -22.94 26.80 -24.23
CA GLY A 309 -21.55 26.86 -23.76
C GLY A 309 -21.28 27.79 -22.58
N GLN A 310 -22.32 28.29 -21.90
CA GLN A 310 -22.12 29.05 -20.65
C GLN A 310 -21.71 28.10 -19.52
N ALA A 311 -20.74 28.53 -18.71
CA ALA A 311 -20.11 27.76 -17.65
C ALA A 311 -20.17 28.53 -16.30
N ALA A 312 -19.47 28.02 -15.28
CA ALA A 312 -19.44 28.63 -13.95
C ALA A 312 -19.06 30.12 -14.00
N GLY A 313 -19.80 30.93 -13.24
CA GLY A 313 -19.69 32.39 -13.20
C GLY A 313 -20.57 33.13 -14.22
N ALA A 314 -21.20 32.45 -15.16
CA ALA A 314 -22.15 33.08 -16.08
C ALA A 314 -23.45 33.47 -15.35
N SER A 315 -23.98 34.66 -15.66
CA SER A 315 -25.33 35.07 -15.29
C SER A 315 -26.24 34.83 -16.48
N LEU A 316 -27.21 33.93 -16.31
CA LEU A 316 -28.08 33.51 -17.40
C LEU A 316 -29.15 34.58 -17.66
N PRO A 317 -29.47 34.89 -18.93
CA PRO A 317 -30.57 35.79 -19.26
C PRO A 317 -31.91 35.20 -18.82
N ALA A 318 -32.90 36.06 -18.60
CA ALA A 318 -34.26 35.62 -18.31
C ALA A 318 -34.80 34.72 -19.44
N GLY A 319 -35.24 33.52 -19.09
CA GLY A 319 -35.71 32.50 -20.03
C GLY A 319 -35.44 31.08 -19.51
N PRO A 320 -35.75 30.06 -20.33
CA PRO A 320 -35.40 28.68 -20.02
C PRO A 320 -33.89 28.49 -20.01
N ILE A 321 -33.42 27.61 -19.12
CA ILE A 321 -32.04 27.20 -19.01
C ILE A 321 -31.91 25.85 -19.71
N THR A 322 -31.26 25.84 -20.87
CA THR A 322 -31.05 24.63 -21.65
C THR A 322 -29.72 24.01 -21.27
N VAL A 323 -29.74 22.77 -20.78
CA VAL A 323 -28.54 21.97 -20.55
C VAL A 323 -28.05 21.47 -21.90
N ASP A 324 -26.83 21.85 -22.26
CA ASP A 324 -26.20 21.39 -23.50
C ASP A 324 -25.96 19.87 -23.42
N ALA A 325 -25.77 19.23 -24.57
CA ALA A 325 -25.62 17.77 -24.61
C ALA A 325 -24.43 17.29 -23.76
N ILE A 326 -24.69 16.37 -22.82
CA ILE A 326 -23.68 15.74 -21.99
C ILE A 326 -23.26 14.44 -22.69
N THR A 327 -22.05 14.43 -23.25
CA THR A 327 -21.50 13.26 -23.96
C THR A 327 -20.20 12.82 -23.33
N ASN A 328 -20.11 11.55 -22.93
CA ASN A 328 -18.85 10.97 -22.53
C ASN A 328 -17.90 10.82 -23.74
N THR A 329 -16.78 11.53 -23.73
CA THR A 329 -15.73 11.46 -24.76
C THR A 329 -14.38 10.98 -24.20
N THR A 330 -14.39 10.50 -22.96
CA THR A 330 -13.18 10.28 -22.17
C THR A 330 -12.61 8.87 -22.37
N ASN A 331 -11.32 8.72 -22.11
CA ASN A 331 -10.62 7.43 -22.06
C ASN A 331 -10.18 7.15 -20.62
N GLY A 332 -10.26 5.88 -20.20
CA GLY A 332 -9.70 5.45 -18.92
C GLY A 332 -8.25 5.01 -19.04
N LYS A 333 -7.56 4.92 -17.91
CA LYS A 333 -6.22 4.34 -17.83
C LYS A 333 -6.04 3.46 -16.60
N ALA A 334 -5.25 2.42 -16.75
CA ALA A 334 -4.79 1.57 -15.66
C ALA A 334 -3.27 1.39 -15.74
N ALA A 335 -2.61 1.45 -14.58
CA ALA A 335 -1.18 1.20 -14.45
C ALA A 335 -0.94 0.15 -13.35
N PHE A 336 -0.25 -0.92 -13.71
CA PHE A 336 0.18 -1.97 -12.79
C PHE A 336 1.70 -1.93 -12.69
N THR A 337 2.22 -1.70 -11.50
CA THR A 337 3.66 -1.53 -11.26
C THR A 337 4.17 -2.43 -10.15
N VAL A 338 5.05 -3.35 -10.52
CA VAL A 338 5.86 -4.12 -9.59
C VAL A 338 7.27 -3.55 -9.62
N GLY A 339 7.67 -2.89 -8.54
CA GLY A 339 8.96 -2.19 -8.49
C GLY A 339 10.14 -3.16 -8.49
N PRO A 340 11.25 -2.86 -9.20
CA PRO A 340 12.46 -3.67 -9.15
C PRO A 340 13.06 -3.65 -7.74
N ALA A 341 13.81 -4.68 -7.34
CA ALA A 341 14.63 -4.62 -6.12
C ALA A 341 16.09 -4.40 -6.49
N PRO A 342 16.77 -3.41 -5.89
CA PRO A 342 18.21 -3.33 -6.00
C PRO A 342 18.89 -4.55 -5.35
N SER A 343 20.06 -4.91 -5.87
CA SER A 343 20.99 -5.78 -5.15
C SER A 343 21.62 -5.02 -3.98
N HIS A 344 21.85 -5.70 -2.87
CA HIS A 344 22.54 -5.15 -1.71
C HIS A 344 23.56 -6.14 -1.18
N ASP A 345 24.75 -5.65 -0.86
CA ASP A 345 25.81 -6.44 -0.23
C ASP A 345 26.08 -7.76 -0.98
N GLY A 346 26.07 -7.72 -2.32
CA GLY A 346 26.28 -8.90 -3.16
C GLY A 346 25.07 -9.84 -3.32
N GLU A 347 23.97 -9.62 -2.58
CA GLU A 347 22.73 -10.38 -2.73
C GLU A 347 21.79 -9.72 -3.76
N THR A 348 21.10 -10.54 -4.54
CA THR A 348 20.07 -10.09 -5.49
C THR A 348 18.72 -10.61 -5.07
N ALA A 349 17.74 -9.72 -5.03
CA ALA A 349 16.37 -10.07 -4.73
C ALA A 349 15.71 -10.88 -5.85
N ALA A 350 14.65 -11.62 -5.49
CA ALA A 350 13.78 -12.23 -6.47
C ALA A 350 13.11 -11.16 -7.35
N LYS A 351 12.91 -11.52 -8.62
CA LYS A 351 12.21 -10.66 -9.59
C LYS A 351 10.79 -10.34 -9.15
N GLY A 352 10.36 -9.11 -9.43
CA GLY A 352 8.97 -8.71 -9.31
C GLY A 352 8.08 -9.36 -10.37
N THR A 353 6.94 -9.90 -9.95
CA THR A 353 6.01 -10.64 -10.83
C THR A 353 4.65 -9.96 -10.95
N LEU A 354 4.12 -9.89 -12.17
CA LEU A 354 2.75 -9.47 -12.47
C LEU A 354 2.04 -10.60 -13.21
N SER A 355 0.96 -11.14 -12.63
CA SER A 355 0.27 -12.33 -13.15
C SER A 355 -1.24 -12.25 -12.96
N GLY A 356 -1.98 -13.13 -13.64
CA GLY A 356 -3.45 -13.20 -13.62
C GLY A 356 -3.97 -13.73 -14.96
N THR A 357 -5.16 -14.34 -14.96
CA THR A 357 -5.76 -14.93 -16.19
C THR A 357 -7.28 -14.81 -16.26
N ALA A 358 -7.96 -14.41 -15.19
CA ALA A 358 -9.42 -14.45 -15.12
C ALA A 358 -10.11 -13.08 -15.22
N GLY A 359 -9.36 -11.97 -15.19
CA GLY A 359 -9.94 -10.64 -15.19
C GLY A 359 -10.47 -10.20 -16.56
N THR A 360 -11.51 -9.37 -16.57
CA THR A 360 -12.01 -8.68 -17.77
C THR A 360 -11.82 -7.17 -17.66
N PHE A 361 -11.46 -6.51 -18.76
CA PHE A 361 -11.28 -5.07 -18.84
C PHE A 361 -12.33 -4.49 -19.78
N SER A 362 -12.99 -3.40 -19.38
CA SER A 362 -14.09 -2.85 -20.18
C SER A 362 -13.60 -2.23 -21.49
N SER A 363 -14.29 -2.52 -22.59
CA SER A 363 -13.95 -2.01 -23.94
C SER A 363 -14.33 -0.53 -24.18
N GLY A 364 -14.68 0.21 -23.13
CA GLY A 364 -15.21 1.57 -23.21
C GLY A 364 -15.22 2.24 -21.84
N THR A 365 -15.72 3.48 -21.78
CA THR A 365 -15.88 4.22 -20.52
C THR A 365 -17.33 4.57 -20.22
N VAL A 366 -17.64 4.83 -18.95
CA VAL A 366 -18.95 5.34 -18.52
C VAL A 366 -18.80 6.45 -17.49
N LEU A 367 -19.59 7.52 -17.60
CA LEU A 367 -19.65 8.55 -16.57
C LEU A 367 -20.32 7.97 -15.31
N PRO A 368 -19.72 8.14 -14.11
CA PRO A 368 -20.25 7.53 -12.90
C PRO A 368 -21.54 8.19 -12.44
N SER A 369 -21.69 9.50 -12.62
CA SER A 369 -22.96 10.19 -12.36
C SER A 369 -23.10 11.48 -13.16
N VAL A 370 -24.32 12.00 -13.20
CA VAL A 370 -24.64 13.35 -13.66
C VAL A 370 -25.54 13.98 -12.61
N THR A 371 -25.12 15.09 -12.00
CA THR A 371 -25.94 15.82 -11.00
C THR A 371 -26.25 17.22 -11.49
N LEU A 372 -27.53 17.52 -11.69
CA LEU A 372 -28.00 18.82 -12.15
C LEU A 372 -28.92 19.43 -11.10
N THR A 373 -28.55 20.58 -10.55
CA THR A 373 -29.35 21.30 -9.56
C THR A 373 -29.73 22.68 -10.08
N ASN A 374 -31.03 22.96 -10.18
CA ASN A 374 -31.56 24.28 -10.48
C ASN A 374 -32.28 24.86 -9.27
N LEU A 375 -31.80 25.99 -8.76
CA LEU A 375 -32.44 26.74 -7.68
C LEU A 375 -33.19 27.98 -8.21
N SER A 376 -33.09 28.28 -9.51
CA SER A 376 -33.75 29.42 -10.14
C SER A 376 -35.21 29.12 -10.52
N ASP A 377 -36.01 30.17 -10.68
CA ASP A 377 -37.40 30.06 -11.14
C ASP A 377 -37.55 29.81 -12.64
N SER A 378 -36.44 29.69 -13.38
CA SER A 378 -36.44 29.38 -14.80
C SER A 378 -36.66 27.89 -15.05
N ASP A 379 -37.36 27.56 -16.15
CA ASP A 379 -37.47 26.18 -16.63
C ASP A 379 -36.07 25.59 -16.91
N LEU A 380 -35.84 24.35 -16.51
CA LEU A 380 -34.65 23.58 -16.83
C LEU A 380 -34.96 22.61 -17.99
N VAL A 381 -34.40 22.88 -19.16
CA VAL A 381 -34.58 22.07 -20.37
C VAL A 381 -33.38 21.14 -20.53
N LEU A 382 -33.59 19.83 -20.45
CA LEU A 382 -32.55 18.82 -20.56
C LEU A 382 -32.37 18.39 -22.02
N GLY A 383 -31.18 18.63 -22.58
CA GLY A 383 -30.76 18.06 -23.86
C GLY A 383 -30.39 16.58 -23.77
N ASP A 384 -29.64 16.10 -24.78
CA ASP A 384 -29.15 14.71 -24.80
C ASP A 384 -28.15 14.45 -23.67
N ILE A 385 -28.30 13.33 -22.97
CA ILE A 385 -27.36 12.87 -21.94
C ILE A 385 -26.96 11.43 -22.27
N SER A 386 -25.69 11.20 -22.61
CA SER A 386 -25.15 9.88 -22.91
C SER A 386 -23.93 9.58 -22.04
N LEU A 387 -24.11 8.65 -21.08
CA LEU A 387 -23.07 8.32 -20.10
C LEU A 387 -21.97 7.41 -20.68
N THR A 388 -22.30 6.61 -21.70
CA THR A 388 -21.38 5.60 -22.26
C THR A 388 -20.57 6.13 -23.43
N ASN A 389 -19.27 5.84 -23.45
CA ASN A 389 -18.39 5.99 -24.60
C ASN A 389 -17.90 4.61 -25.06
N ALA A 390 -18.62 4.00 -26.00
CA ALA A 390 -18.28 2.68 -26.56
C ALA A 390 -17.09 2.71 -27.52
N THR A 391 -16.65 3.91 -27.93
CA THR A 391 -15.50 4.11 -28.83
C THR A 391 -14.23 4.52 -28.09
N ALA A 392 -14.27 4.61 -26.75
CA ALA A 392 -13.09 4.90 -25.96
C ALA A 392 -12.03 3.83 -26.17
N VAL A 393 -10.76 4.22 -26.07
CA VAL A 393 -9.62 3.30 -26.12
C VAL A 393 -8.86 3.44 -24.80
N PRO A 394 -9.21 2.65 -23.77
CA PRO A 394 -8.50 2.68 -22.50
C PRO A 394 -7.03 2.29 -22.65
N ALA A 395 -6.16 2.92 -21.87
CA ALA A 395 -4.73 2.62 -21.85
C ALA A 395 -4.36 1.75 -20.64
N VAL A 396 -3.72 0.60 -20.88
CA VAL A 396 -3.24 -0.27 -19.80
C VAL A 396 -1.71 -0.34 -19.88
N THR A 397 -1.03 0.03 -18.79
CA THR A 397 0.43 -0.03 -18.67
C THR A 397 0.82 -1.08 -17.64
N LEU A 398 1.66 -2.04 -18.07
CA LEU A 398 2.16 -3.12 -17.22
C LEU A 398 3.67 -2.94 -17.05
N THR A 399 4.13 -2.78 -15.81
CA THR A 399 5.55 -2.60 -15.48
C THR A 399 5.96 -3.61 -14.42
N ALA A 400 6.71 -4.64 -14.81
CA ALA A 400 7.32 -5.62 -13.90
C ALA A 400 8.53 -6.28 -14.60
N GLU A 401 9.35 -7.00 -13.83
CA GLU A 401 10.48 -7.77 -14.38
C GLU A 401 10.00 -9.02 -15.11
N ASP A 402 8.95 -9.68 -14.59
CA ASP A 402 8.28 -10.79 -15.24
C ASP A 402 6.76 -10.51 -15.30
N VAL A 403 6.21 -10.46 -16.53
CA VAL A 403 4.78 -10.19 -16.79
C VAL A 403 4.15 -11.41 -17.47
N THR A 404 3.10 -11.94 -16.86
CA THR A 404 2.29 -13.07 -17.36
C THR A 404 0.79 -12.80 -17.23
N LEU A 405 0.41 -11.54 -16.97
CA LEU A 405 -0.99 -11.14 -16.86
C LEU A 405 -1.69 -11.25 -18.22
N GLU A 406 -2.76 -12.01 -18.25
CA GLU A 406 -3.75 -12.10 -19.32
C GLU A 406 -5.10 -11.62 -18.80
N PHE A 407 -5.88 -10.98 -19.69
CA PHE A 407 -7.24 -10.53 -19.38
C PHE A 407 -8.09 -10.50 -20.65
N ASP A 408 -9.39 -10.69 -20.47
CA ASP A 408 -10.37 -10.52 -21.52
C ASP A 408 -10.74 -9.04 -21.71
N VAL A 409 -11.26 -8.69 -22.88
CA VAL A 409 -11.82 -7.37 -23.16
C VAL A 409 -13.30 -7.51 -23.47
N GLY A 410 -14.16 -6.84 -22.70
CA GLY A 410 -15.60 -7.08 -22.79
C GLY A 410 -16.47 -5.95 -22.26
N SER A 411 -17.78 -6.18 -22.22
CA SER A 411 -18.73 -5.28 -21.59
C SER A 411 -18.90 -5.65 -20.12
N LEU A 412 -18.66 -4.70 -19.23
CA LEU A 412 -18.78 -4.86 -17.79
C LEU A 412 -19.73 -3.83 -17.20
N THR A 413 -20.41 -4.22 -16.12
CA THR A 413 -21.18 -3.29 -15.29
C THR A 413 -20.25 -2.72 -14.23
N PRO A 414 -20.08 -1.39 -14.16
CA PRO A 414 -19.20 -0.80 -13.16
C PRO A 414 -19.65 -1.07 -11.72
N ALA A 415 -18.68 -1.03 -10.80
CA ALA A 415 -18.91 -0.84 -9.38
C ALA A 415 -19.44 0.56 -9.10
N GLY A 416 -20.23 0.69 -8.03
CA GLY A 416 -20.91 1.93 -7.65
C GLY A 416 -22.29 2.10 -8.27
N GLU A 417 -23.02 3.11 -7.78
CA GLU A 417 -24.35 3.47 -8.31
C GLU A 417 -24.21 4.48 -9.44
N MET A 418 -24.46 4.04 -10.67
CA MET A 418 -24.48 4.92 -11.83
C MET A 418 -25.79 5.73 -11.84
N GLN A 419 -25.75 7.05 -11.75
CA GLN A 419 -26.97 7.86 -11.58
C GLN A 419 -27.01 9.13 -12.43
N VAL A 420 -28.18 9.44 -12.96
CA VAL A 420 -28.53 10.79 -13.44
C VAL A 420 -29.53 11.37 -12.44
N ASN A 421 -29.14 12.43 -11.74
CA ASN A 421 -29.96 13.08 -10.74
C ASN A 421 -30.22 14.53 -11.14
N VAL A 422 -31.50 14.88 -11.31
CA VAL A 422 -31.94 16.24 -11.65
C VAL A 422 -32.80 16.74 -10.51
N ILE A 423 -32.38 17.82 -9.87
CA ILE A 423 -33.05 18.44 -8.73
C ILE A 423 -33.44 19.86 -9.11
N ASN A 424 -34.73 20.12 -9.26
CA ASN A 424 -35.28 21.46 -9.48
C ASN A 424 -36.05 21.92 -8.23
N LYS A 425 -35.55 23.00 -7.61
CA LYS A 425 -36.12 23.59 -6.38
C LYS A 425 -36.73 24.97 -6.59
N GLY A 426 -36.56 25.56 -7.77
CA GLY A 426 -37.25 26.80 -8.13
C GLY A 426 -38.61 26.51 -8.77
N SER A 427 -39.39 27.55 -9.00
CA SER A 427 -40.77 27.41 -9.51
C SER A 427 -40.89 27.04 -11.00
N GLY A 428 -39.77 26.96 -11.72
CA GLY A 428 -39.72 26.51 -13.11
C GLY A 428 -40.01 25.01 -13.28
N ASN A 429 -40.25 24.57 -14.50
CA ASN A 429 -40.46 23.16 -14.83
C ASN A 429 -39.15 22.48 -15.27
N VAL A 430 -39.07 21.17 -15.08
CA VAL A 430 -38.07 20.33 -15.78
C VAL A 430 -38.68 19.81 -17.07
N VAL A 431 -38.09 20.15 -18.21
CA VAL A 431 -38.50 19.70 -19.55
C VAL A 431 -37.43 18.77 -20.11
N VAL A 432 -37.80 17.57 -20.54
CA VAL A 432 -36.87 16.64 -21.22
C VAL A 432 -37.05 16.82 -22.72
N ASP A 433 -36.06 17.44 -23.37
CA ASP A 433 -36.09 17.76 -24.82
C ASP A 433 -35.04 16.94 -25.62
N GLY A 434 -34.33 16.03 -24.95
CA GLY A 434 -33.38 15.09 -25.54
C GLY A 434 -33.50 13.66 -25.01
N LEU A 435 -32.65 12.76 -25.52
CA LEU A 435 -32.53 11.39 -25.05
C LEU A 435 -31.59 11.30 -23.84
N ILE A 436 -32.12 10.84 -22.71
CA ILE A 436 -31.30 10.48 -21.53
C ILE A 436 -30.98 8.98 -21.60
N LYS A 437 -29.77 8.65 -22.06
CA LYS A 437 -29.25 7.29 -22.21
C LYS A 437 -28.38 6.89 -21.01
N ASN A 438 -29.02 6.27 -20.02
CA ASN A 438 -28.35 5.60 -18.88
C ASN A 438 -28.64 4.09 -18.87
N PRO A 439 -27.91 3.26 -19.64
CA PRO A 439 -28.23 1.84 -19.79
C PRO A 439 -27.85 0.97 -18.58
N VAL A 440 -27.12 1.52 -17.60
CA VAL A 440 -26.50 0.77 -16.49
C VAL A 440 -26.86 1.33 -15.11
N GLY A 441 -27.78 2.28 -15.03
CA GLY A 441 -28.05 3.04 -13.82
C GLY A 441 -29.47 3.58 -13.72
N SER A 442 -29.71 4.42 -12.72
CA SER A 442 -31.02 5.06 -12.50
C SER A 442 -31.07 6.49 -13.02
N ILE A 443 -32.28 6.96 -13.32
CA ILE A 443 -32.57 8.35 -13.65
C ILE A 443 -33.60 8.84 -12.63
N THR A 444 -33.27 9.90 -11.91
CA THR A 444 -34.13 10.55 -10.92
C THR A 444 -34.33 12.00 -11.31
N ILE A 445 -35.58 12.43 -11.37
CA ILE A 445 -35.96 13.82 -11.60
C ILE A 445 -36.88 14.24 -10.45
N GLU A 446 -36.41 15.17 -9.64
CA GLU A 446 -37.16 15.82 -8.57
C GLU A 446 -37.51 17.24 -9.02
N ASN A 447 -38.80 17.55 -9.07
CA ASN A 447 -39.32 18.86 -9.41
C ASN A 447 -40.32 19.26 -8.31
N THR A 448 -39.94 20.20 -7.45
CA THR A 448 -40.70 20.56 -6.23
C THR A 448 -41.24 21.96 -6.25
#